data_AF-A0A2V6XG44-F1
#
_entry.id   AF-A0A2V6XG44-F1
#
_cell.length_a   1.000
_cell.length_b   1.000
_cell.length_c   1.000
_cell.angle_alpha   90.00
_cell.angle_beta   90.00
_cell.angle_gamma   90.00
#
_symmetry.space_group_name_H-M   'P 1'
#
loop_
_entity.id
_entity.type
_entity.pdbx_description
1 polymer ?
#
loop_
_entity_poly.entity_id
_entity_poly.type
_entity_poly.pdbx_seq_one_letter_code
_entity_poly.pdbx_strand_id
1 'polypeptide(L)'
;MTPEEWFEALTAELLARSPFRRSDYFKRFADGALSREQVWGHVAQHYLLVAWFPRIFSGIHARCDDLEVRKDCARHLLVEDLGYFEGRVGGTPDHDEMFRRIGDDLGYPREAYDAIVAVPEMAAIIEFFRRLAHDVPWSASLCATALLEEEVVEIAQTVGRALVQHYGVRPEWGGLNYTAHEAIEKEESGETQKIILEHLRTRADLHAAEAAMREMHRLLEAYAEGLTRRYAS
;
A
#
# COMPACT_ATOMS: atom_id res chain seq x y z
N MET A 1 4.87 -18.53 -22.20
CA MET A 1 4.55 -17.64 -21.08
C MET A 1 4.68 -16.23 -21.60
N THR A 2 3.55 -15.54 -21.77
CA THR A 2 3.52 -14.10 -22.07
C THR A 2 3.91 -13.31 -20.81
N PRO A 3 4.26 -12.00 -20.93
CA PRO A 3 4.48 -11.16 -19.75
C PRO A 3 3.29 -11.13 -18.78
N GLU A 4 2.06 -11.20 -19.28
CA GLU A 4 0.83 -11.29 -18.48
C GLU A 4 0.77 -12.60 -17.71
N GLU A 5 0.92 -13.74 -18.39
CA GLU A 5 0.94 -15.05 -17.75
C GLU A 5 2.06 -15.16 -16.70
N TRP A 6 3.21 -14.53 -16.96
CA TRP A 6 4.33 -14.46 -16.02
C TRP A 6 3.99 -13.61 -14.79
N PHE A 7 3.47 -12.41 -15.00
CA PHE A 7 3.12 -11.48 -13.92
C PHE A 7 2.03 -12.08 -13.02
N GLU A 8 0.97 -12.63 -13.61
CA GLU A 8 -0.11 -13.30 -12.87
C GLU A 8 0.42 -14.49 -12.07
N ALA A 9 1.29 -15.32 -12.65
CA ALA A 9 1.88 -16.47 -11.96
C ALA A 9 2.76 -16.05 -10.78
N LEU A 10 3.61 -15.02 -10.95
CA LEU A 10 4.46 -14.51 -9.88
C LEU A 10 3.65 -13.83 -8.77
N THR A 11 2.67 -13.01 -9.14
CA THR A 11 1.75 -12.37 -8.19
C THR A 11 0.99 -13.43 -7.38
N ALA A 12 0.46 -14.47 -8.04
CA ALA A 12 -0.19 -15.57 -7.35
C ALA A 12 0.76 -16.35 -6.41
N GLU A 13 2.00 -16.59 -6.82
CA GLU A 13 3.03 -17.22 -5.98
C GLU A 13 3.28 -16.42 -4.69
N LEU A 14 3.50 -15.11 -4.82
CA LEU A 14 3.80 -14.22 -3.70
C LEU A 14 2.58 -14.02 -2.80
N LEU A 15 1.40 -13.78 -3.37
CA LEU A 15 0.15 -13.65 -2.61
C LEU A 15 -0.21 -14.92 -1.85
N ALA A 16 0.05 -16.12 -2.39
CA ALA A 16 -0.16 -17.38 -1.66
C ALA A 16 0.69 -17.46 -0.37
N ARG A 17 1.77 -16.69 -0.32
CA ARG A 17 2.69 -16.58 0.82
C ARG A 17 2.49 -15.30 1.64
N SER A 18 1.40 -14.56 1.43
CA SER A 18 1.11 -13.28 2.07
C SER A 18 1.57 -13.25 3.55
N PRO A 19 2.47 -12.32 3.92
CA PRO A 19 3.05 -12.28 5.26
C PRO A 19 2.02 -11.91 6.33
N PHE A 20 0.96 -11.22 5.93
CA PHE A 20 -0.07 -10.74 6.84
C PHE A 20 -1.07 -11.83 7.23
N ARG A 21 -1.53 -12.68 6.29
CA ARG A 21 -2.51 -13.74 6.57
C ARG A 21 -2.03 -14.74 7.62
N ARG A 22 -0.72 -14.99 7.66
CA ARG A 22 -0.11 -15.98 8.57
C ARG A 22 0.31 -15.39 9.91
N SER A 23 0.37 -14.07 10.01
CA SER A 23 0.86 -13.36 11.19
C SER A 23 -0.09 -13.48 12.39
N ASP A 24 0.46 -13.86 13.55
CA ASP A 24 -0.29 -13.88 14.81
C ASP A 24 -0.71 -12.47 15.24
N TYR A 25 0.14 -11.47 14.95
CA TYR A 25 -0.14 -10.08 15.24
C TYR A 25 -1.46 -9.60 14.60
N PHE A 26 -1.65 -9.88 13.30
CA PHE A 26 -2.84 -9.45 12.58
C PHE A 26 -4.10 -10.24 12.97
N LYS A 27 -3.96 -11.49 13.42
CA LYS A 27 -5.07 -12.24 14.03
C LYS A 27 -5.53 -11.58 15.33
N ARG A 28 -4.59 -11.26 16.23
CA ARG A 28 -4.88 -10.53 17.47
C ARG A 28 -5.47 -9.15 17.21
N PHE A 29 -4.97 -8.45 16.18
CA PHE A 29 -5.55 -7.17 15.75
C PHE A 29 -7.01 -7.36 15.36
N ALA A 30 -7.28 -8.33 14.47
CA ALA A 30 -8.61 -8.63 13.96
C ALA A 30 -9.59 -9.05 15.07
N ASP A 31 -9.12 -9.78 16.09
CA ASP A 31 -9.92 -10.25 17.21
C ASP A 31 -10.17 -9.18 18.31
N GLY A 32 -9.67 -7.95 18.13
CA GLY A 32 -9.81 -6.89 19.13
C GLY A 32 -8.91 -7.05 20.36
N ALA A 33 -7.87 -7.88 20.28
CA ALA A 33 -7.04 -8.28 21.41
C ALA A 33 -5.83 -7.37 21.67
N LEU A 34 -5.66 -6.29 20.91
CA LEU A 34 -4.59 -5.33 21.11
C LEU A 34 -5.02 -4.20 22.05
N SER A 35 -4.06 -3.67 22.81
CA SER A 35 -4.26 -2.40 23.51
C SER A 35 -4.34 -1.23 22.53
N ARG A 36 -4.95 -0.13 22.95
CA ARG A 36 -5.05 1.09 22.13
C ARG A 36 -3.68 1.66 21.72
N GLU A 37 -2.67 1.52 22.58
CA GLU A 37 -1.29 1.90 22.27
C GLU A 37 -0.69 1.02 21.16
N GLN A 38 -0.93 -0.29 21.18
CA GLN A 38 -0.50 -1.21 20.13
C GLN A 38 -1.21 -0.93 18.80
N VAL A 39 -2.50 -0.59 18.84
CA VAL A 39 -3.27 -0.18 17.66
C VAL A 39 -2.72 1.11 17.07
N TRP A 40 -2.46 2.13 17.88
CA TRP A 40 -1.79 3.34 17.43
C TRP A 40 -0.40 3.05 16.86
N GLY A 41 0.37 2.20 17.52
CA GLY A 41 1.68 1.77 17.04
C GLY A 41 1.63 1.12 15.65
N HIS A 42 0.53 0.48 15.27
CA HIS A 42 0.28 0.02 13.91
C HIS A 42 -0.11 1.15 12.97
N VAL A 43 -1.16 1.91 13.33
CA VAL A 43 -1.72 2.98 12.51
C VAL A 43 -0.67 4.02 12.17
N ALA A 44 0.21 4.37 13.12
CA ALA A 44 1.31 5.28 12.92
C ALA A 44 2.36 4.77 11.91
N GLN A 45 2.67 3.48 11.90
CA GLN A 45 3.59 2.91 10.91
C GLN A 45 2.92 2.76 9.55
N HIS A 46 1.66 2.33 9.52
CA HIS A 46 0.88 2.20 8.29
C HIS A 46 0.63 3.57 7.64
N TYR A 47 0.45 4.62 8.44
CA TYR A 47 0.41 5.99 7.97
C TYR A 47 1.66 6.36 7.16
N LEU A 48 2.85 5.94 7.59
CA LEU A 48 4.07 6.21 6.82
C LEU A 48 4.08 5.50 5.47
N LEU A 49 3.57 4.27 5.41
CA LEU A 49 3.43 3.56 4.13
C LEU A 49 2.54 4.36 3.18
N VAL A 50 1.37 4.79 3.65
CA VAL A 50 0.39 5.56 2.89
C VAL A 50 0.94 6.93 2.48
N ALA A 51 1.58 7.67 3.38
CA ALA A 51 2.13 8.99 3.08
C ALA A 51 3.32 8.98 2.09
N TRP A 52 3.98 7.83 1.92
CA TRP A 52 5.09 7.67 0.97
C TRP A 52 4.67 7.00 -0.34
N PHE A 53 3.60 6.22 -0.35
CA PHE A 53 3.09 5.51 -1.53
C PHE A 53 2.87 6.41 -2.77
N PRO A 54 2.14 7.55 -2.70
CA PRO A 54 1.91 8.41 -3.87
C PRO A 54 3.20 8.99 -4.49
N ARG A 55 4.29 9.03 -3.71
CA ARG A 55 5.58 9.55 -4.20
C ARG A 55 6.23 8.63 -5.22
N ILE A 56 5.89 7.34 -5.23
CA ILE A 56 6.30 6.40 -6.28
C ILE A 56 5.78 6.89 -7.63
N PHE A 57 4.47 7.16 -7.72
CA PHE A 57 3.83 7.66 -8.94
C PHE A 57 4.33 9.04 -9.33
N SER A 58 4.58 9.95 -8.36
CA SER A 58 5.19 11.24 -8.65
C SER A 58 6.57 11.10 -9.31
N GLY A 59 7.43 10.23 -8.77
CA GLY A 59 8.77 9.97 -9.32
C GLY A 59 8.73 9.32 -10.70
N ILE A 60 7.86 8.32 -10.89
CA ILE A 60 7.65 7.66 -12.17
C ILE A 60 7.08 8.65 -13.20
N HIS A 61 6.05 9.42 -12.84
CA HIS A 61 5.44 10.42 -13.71
C HIS A 61 6.46 11.44 -14.25
N ALA A 62 7.44 11.82 -13.42
CA ALA A 62 8.48 12.77 -13.79
C ALA A 62 9.53 12.21 -14.78
N ARG A 63 9.72 10.89 -14.85
CA ARG A 63 10.80 10.24 -15.64
C ARG A 63 10.32 9.25 -16.69
N CYS A 64 9.01 9.03 -16.81
CA CYS A 64 8.43 8.13 -17.80
C CYS A 64 8.02 8.90 -19.07
N ASP A 65 8.55 8.49 -20.22
CA ASP A 65 8.19 9.10 -21.52
C ASP A 65 6.85 8.60 -22.07
N ASP A 66 6.34 7.46 -21.58
CA ASP A 66 5.07 6.89 -22.01
C ASP A 66 3.88 7.69 -21.44
N LEU A 67 3.07 8.26 -22.32
CA LEU A 67 1.95 9.12 -21.93
C LEU A 67 0.85 8.36 -21.18
N GLU A 68 0.55 7.13 -21.56
CA GLU A 68 -0.54 6.39 -20.93
C GLU A 68 -0.14 5.95 -19.52
N VAL A 69 1.13 5.58 -19.33
CA VAL A 69 1.70 5.33 -18.00
C VAL A 69 1.67 6.61 -17.13
N ARG A 70 1.98 7.77 -17.71
CA ARG A 70 1.89 9.04 -16.97
C ARG A 70 0.46 9.41 -16.60
N LYS A 71 -0.52 9.19 -17.49
CA LYS A 71 -1.93 9.40 -17.16
C LYS A 71 -2.35 8.53 -15.99
N ASP A 72 -1.94 7.27 -16.00
CA ASP A 72 -2.23 6.34 -14.90
C ASP A 72 -1.61 6.78 -13.56
N CYS A 73 -0.33 7.19 -13.56
CA CYS A 73 0.28 7.78 -12.38
C CYS A 73 -0.51 9.00 -11.87
N ALA A 74 -1.00 9.85 -12.77
CA ALA A 74 -1.81 11.00 -12.40
C ALA A 74 -3.17 10.60 -11.80
N ARG A 75 -3.79 9.50 -12.24
CA ARG A 75 -5.03 8.98 -11.64
C ARG A 75 -4.78 8.47 -10.23
N HIS A 76 -3.70 7.71 -10.00
CA HIS A 76 -3.31 7.32 -8.65
C HIS A 76 -3.12 8.54 -7.74
N LEU A 77 -2.41 9.58 -8.19
CA LEU A 77 -2.24 10.81 -7.41
C LEU A 77 -3.55 11.54 -7.11
N LEU A 78 -4.54 11.49 -8.02
CA LEU A 78 -5.87 12.06 -7.77
C LEU A 78 -6.58 11.32 -6.63
N VAL A 79 -6.48 10.00 -6.58
CA VAL A 79 -7.09 9.19 -5.51
C VAL A 79 -6.33 9.43 -4.20
N GLU A 80 -5.01 9.25 -4.23
CA GLU A 80 -4.17 9.20 -3.04
C GLU A 80 -4.02 10.55 -2.33
N ASP A 81 -3.61 11.59 -3.07
CA ASP A 81 -3.26 12.90 -2.51
C ASP A 81 -4.44 13.89 -2.53
N LEU A 82 -5.50 13.59 -3.28
CA LEU A 82 -6.61 14.53 -3.53
C LEU A 82 -7.99 13.96 -3.25
N GLY A 83 -8.10 12.71 -2.79
CA GLY A 83 -9.38 12.10 -2.41
C GLY A 83 -10.40 12.10 -3.53
N TYR A 84 -9.95 11.83 -4.77
CA TYR A 84 -10.83 11.74 -5.93
C TYR A 84 -11.77 10.54 -5.79
N PHE A 85 -13.06 10.81 -5.83
CA PHE A 85 -14.10 9.78 -5.76
C PHE A 85 -15.34 10.25 -6.53
N GLU A 86 -16.03 9.32 -7.22
CA GLU A 86 -17.24 9.58 -8.01
C GLU A 86 -17.13 10.81 -8.95
N GLY A 87 -16.01 10.94 -9.66
CA GLY A 87 -15.84 12.00 -10.66
C GLY A 87 -15.39 13.35 -10.10
N ARG A 88 -15.02 13.43 -8.81
CA ARG A 88 -14.73 14.69 -8.13
C ARG A 88 -13.52 14.61 -7.21
N VAL A 89 -12.62 15.60 -7.33
CA VAL A 89 -11.55 15.87 -6.35
C VAL A 89 -12.14 16.31 -5.02
N GLY A 90 -11.66 15.73 -3.92
CA GLY A 90 -12.23 15.90 -2.58
C GLY A 90 -13.63 15.29 -2.46
N GLY A 91 -13.94 14.27 -3.28
CA GLY A 91 -15.15 13.46 -3.14
C GLY A 91 -15.12 12.63 -1.85
N THR A 92 -13.92 12.27 -1.40
CA THR A 92 -13.60 11.70 -0.09
C THR A 92 -12.44 12.50 0.54
N PRO A 93 -12.18 12.41 1.86
CA PRO A 93 -10.87 12.78 2.38
C PRO A 93 -9.75 12.04 1.63
N ASP A 94 -8.63 12.72 1.38
CA ASP A 94 -7.39 12.08 0.95
C ASP A 94 -6.87 11.12 2.02
N HIS A 95 -5.91 10.27 1.68
CA HIS A 95 -5.47 9.23 2.60
C HIS A 95 -4.71 9.76 3.81
N ASP A 96 -4.02 10.90 3.71
CA ASP A 96 -3.38 11.53 4.86
C ASP A 96 -4.44 11.94 5.88
N GLU A 97 -5.40 12.78 5.50
CA GLU A 97 -6.47 13.27 6.38
C GLU A 97 -7.31 12.11 6.93
N MET A 98 -7.53 11.08 6.12
CA MET A 98 -8.23 9.89 6.53
C MET A 98 -7.50 9.12 7.65
N PHE A 99 -6.20 8.85 7.49
CA PHE A 99 -5.40 8.23 8.56
C PHE A 99 -5.33 9.11 9.80
N ARG A 100 -5.29 10.43 9.63
CA ARG A 100 -5.35 11.37 10.75
C ARG A 100 -6.66 11.22 11.54
N ARG A 101 -7.80 11.09 10.87
CA ARG A 101 -9.11 10.88 11.52
C ARG A 101 -9.20 9.56 12.30
N ILE A 102 -8.52 8.52 11.84
CA ILE A 102 -8.35 7.28 12.63
C ILE A 102 -7.61 7.60 13.94
N GLY A 103 -6.54 8.40 13.88
CA GLY A 103 -5.82 8.88 15.07
C GLY A 103 -6.71 9.65 16.05
N ASP A 104 -7.56 10.55 15.57
CA ASP A 104 -8.49 11.31 16.41
C ASP A 104 -9.41 10.39 17.20
N ASP A 105 -9.99 9.39 16.53
CA ASP A 105 -10.92 8.45 17.17
C ASP A 105 -10.21 7.51 18.15
N LEU A 106 -8.93 7.22 17.91
CA LEU A 106 -8.07 6.53 18.88
C LEU A 106 -7.64 7.44 20.05
N GLY A 107 -7.88 8.74 19.96
CA GLY A 107 -7.54 9.74 20.98
C GLY A 107 -6.12 10.28 20.89
N TYR A 108 -5.47 10.19 19.72
CA TYR A 108 -4.14 10.73 19.47
C TYR A 108 -4.26 12.12 18.81
N PRO A 109 -3.53 13.13 19.33
CA PRO A 109 -3.59 14.47 18.79
C PRO A 109 -2.86 14.55 17.43
N ARG A 110 -3.18 15.55 16.62
CA ARG A 110 -2.61 15.73 15.27
C ARG A 110 -1.09 15.83 15.28
N GLU A 111 -0.53 16.44 16.31
CA GLU A 111 0.91 16.62 16.52
C GLU A 111 1.63 15.28 16.77
N ALA A 112 0.90 14.22 17.14
CA ALA A 112 1.50 12.89 17.30
C ALA A 112 2.06 12.34 15.97
N TYR A 113 1.53 12.80 14.83
CA TYR A 113 2.01 12.39 13.51
C TYR A 113 3.40 12.94 13.19
N ASP A 114 3.71 14.14 13.67
CA ASP A 114 5.03 14.78 13.49
C ASP A 114 6.13 14.07 14.29
N ALA A 115 5.74 13.31 15.32
CA ALA A 115 6.63 12.55 16.19
C ALA A 115 6.78 11.08 15.75
N ILE A 116 6.15 10.64 14.65
CA ILE A 116 6.25 9.26 14.20
C ILE A 116 7.67 8.96 13.74
N VAL A 117 8.30 7.98 14.39
CA VAL A 117 9.58 7.42 13.98
C VAL A 117 9.33 6.07 13.32
N ALA A 118 9.80 5.91 12.08
CA ALA A 118 9.73 4.65 11.37
C ALA A 118 10.52 3.57 12.14
N VAL A 119 9.90 2.41 12.36
CA VAL A 119 10.65 1.22 12.80
C VAL A 119 11.61 0.77 11.69
N PRO A 120 12.68 0.03 12.00
CA PRO A 120 13.69 -0.34 11.00
C PRO A 120 13.11 -1.00 9.74
N GLU A 121 12.11 -1.87 9.92
CA GLU A 121 11.44 -2.55 8.82
C GLU A 121 10.62 -1.58 7.95
N MET A 122 9.90 -0.63 8.55
CA MET A 122 9.15 0.41 7.81
C MET A 122 10.10 1.41 7.14
N ALA A 123 11.20 1.77 7.79
CA ALA A 123 12.24 2.62 7.18
C ALA A 123 12.84 1.97 5.92
N ALA A 124 13.00 0.64 5.91
CA ALA A 124 13.45 -0.11 4.74
C ALA A 124 12.42 -0.13 3.60
N ILE A 125 11.12 -0.22 3.92
CA ILE A 125 10.03 -0.08 2.94
C ILE A 125 10.05 1.32 2.31
N ILE A 126 10.12 2.37 3.15
CA ILE A 126 10.17 3.76 2.68
C ILE A 126 11.38 3.99 1.79
N GLU A 127 12.54 3.44 2.14
CA GLU A 127 13.73 3.53 1.30
C GLU A 127 13.54 2.81 -0.04
N PHE A 128 12.87 1.67 -0.03
CA PHE A 128 12.52 0.99 -1.27
C PHE A 128 11.56 1.81 -2.13
N PHE A 129 10.57 2.49 -1.53
CA PHE A 129 9.67 3.39 -2.28
C PHE A 129 10.44 4.52 -2.96
N ARG A 130 11.48 5.07 -2.31
CA ARG A 130 12.36 6.07 -2.94
C ARG A 130 13.09 5.49 -4.16
N ARG A 131 13.62 4.26 -4.04
CA ARG A 131 14.24 3.58 -5.17
C ARG A 131 13.24 3.29 -6.29
N LEU A 132 12.00 2.88 -5.98
CA LEU A 132 10.95 2.69 -6.97
C LEU A 132 10.62 4.00 -7.71
N ALA A 133 10.59 5.12 -6.98
CA ALA A 133 10.34 6.44 -7.53
C ALA A 133 11.47 6.90 -8.48
N HIS A 134 12.73 6.63 -8.16
CA HIS A 134 13.88 7.29 -8.81
C HIS A 134 14.85 6.38 -9.56
N ASP A 135 15.10 5.16 -9.07
CA ASP A 135 16.24 4.34 -9.49
C ASP A 135 15.84 3.08 -10.27
N VAL A 136 14.82 2.36 -9.80
CA VAL A 136 14.33 1.12 -10.41
C VAL A 136 13.68 1.45 -11.77
N PRO A 137 13.83 0.63 -12.82
CA PRO A 137 13.12 0.85 -14.08
C PRO A 137 11.62 1.02 -13.83
N TRP A 138 10.99 2.05 -14.42
CA TRP A 138 9.62 2.42 -14.05
C TRP A 138 8.61 1.27 -14.26
N SER A 139 8.81 0.42 -15.28
CA SER A 139 7.95 -0.74 -15.55
C SER A 139 8.07 -1.79 -14.45
N ALA A 140 9.29 -2.07 -13.99
CA ALA A 140 9.56 -2.91 -12.84
C ALA A 140 8.99 -2.31 -11.54
N SER A 141 9.08 -0.99 -11.38
CA SER A 141 8.49 -0.29 -10.24
C SER A 141 6.98 -0.49 -10.18
N LEU A 142 6.27 -0.31 -11.29
CA LEU A 142 4.81 -0.46 -11.35
C LEU A 142 4.38 -1.92 -11.15
N CYS A 143 5.16 -2.92 -11.58
CA CYS A 143 4.91 -4.31 -11.22
C CYS A 143 4.99 -4.55 -9.70
N ALA A 144 5.98 -3.95 -9.03
CA ALA A 144 6.12 -4.06 -7.58
C ALA A 144 5.02 -3.29 -6.82
N THR A 145 4.59 -2.14 -7.34
CA THR A 145 3.46 -1.36 -6.82
C THR A 145 2.16 -2.13 -6.91
N ALA A 146 1.85 -2.73 -8.07
CA ALA A 146 0.65 -3.55 -8.25
C ALA A 146 0.59 -4.73 -7.28
N LEU A 147 1.72 -5.39 -7.01
CA LEU A 147 1.80 -6.42 -5.97
C LEU A 147 1.52 -5.86 -4.57
N LEU A 148 2.11 -4.70 -4.25
CA LEU A 148 1.92 -4.04 -2.95
C LEU A 148 0.44 -3.70 -2.72
N GLU A 149 -0.25 -3.18 -3.73
CA GLU A 149 -1.68 -2.86 -3.66
C GLU A 149 -2.49 -4.10 -3.31
N GLU A 150 -2.27 -5.22 -4.01
CA GLU A 150 -2.94 -6.49 -3.72
C GLU A 150 -2.67 -6.99 -2.29
N GLU A 151 -1.42 -6.94 -1.82
CA GLU A 151 -1.06 -7.36 -0.45
C GLU A 151 -1.62 -6.42 0.63
N VAL A 152 -1.64 -5.12 0.35
CA VAL A 152 -2.08 -4.09 1.30
C VAL A 152 -3.60 -4.04 1.38
N VAL A 153 -4.33 -4.12 0.27
CA VAL A 153 -5.81 -4.01 0.23
C VAL A 153 -6.47 -5.04 1.16
N GLU A 154 -6.06 -6.31 1.12
CA GLU A 154 -6.66 -7.33 1.98
C GLU A 154 -6.42 -7.04 3.47
N ILE A 155 -5.18 -6.64 3.83
CA ILE A 155 -4.85 -6.39 5.22
C ILE A 155 -5.50 -5.12 5.75
N ALA A 156 -5.56 -4.11 4.89
CA ALA A 156 -6.31 -2.88 5.08
C ALA A 156 -7.77 -3.14 5.44
N GLN A 157 -8.46 -4.00 4.67
CA GLN A 157 -9.85 -4.37 4.96
C GLN A 157 -9.98 -5.07 6.32
N THR A 158 -9.04 -5.94 6.67
CA THR A 158 -9.04 -6.66 7.94
C THR A 158 -8.82 -5.71 9.11
N VAL A 159 -7.79 -4.86 9.03
CA VAL A 159 -7.47 -3.84 10.04
C VAL A 159 -8.62 -2.84 10.17
N GLY A 160 -9.15 -2.37 9.03
CA GLY A 160 -10.22 -1.40 8.98
C GLY A 160 -11.51 -1.87 9.65
N ARG A 161 -11.93 -3.11 9.39
CA ARG A 161 -13.06 -3.73 10.10
C ARG A 161 -12.81 -3.79 11.60
N ALA A 162 -11.61 -4.19 12.02
CA ALA A 162 -11.26 -4.31 13.44
C ALA A 162 -11.22 -2.95 14.16
N LEU A 163 -10.70 -1.90 13.49
CA LEU A 163 -10.72 -0.52 13.98
C LEU A 163 -12.14 -0.07 14.36
N VAL A 164 -13.12 -0.39 13.52
CA VAL A 164 -14.53 -0.07 13.77
C VAL A 164 -15.13 -0.97 14.85
N GLN A 165 -14.95 -2.28 14.74
CA GLN A 165 -15.61 -3.25 15.60
C GLN A 165 -15.09 -3.26 17.04
N HIS A 166 -13.79 -2.99 17.24
CA HIS A 166 -13.12 -3.23 18.51
C HIS A 166 -12.47 -1.99 19.11
N TYR A 167 -12.11 -0.99 18.31
CA TYR A 167 -11.26 0.12 18.76
C TYR A 167 -11.93 1.50 18.70
N GLY A 168 -13.23 1.55 18.41
CA GLY A 168 -14.03 2.78 18.50
C GLY A 168 -13.83 3.78 17.36
N VAL A 169 -13.17 3.37 16.27
CA VAL A 169 -13.03 4.19 15.06
C VAL A 169 -14.36 4.23 14.34
N ARG A 170 -14.77 5.42 13.90
CA ARG A 170 -16.05 5.56 13.21
C ARG A 170 -16.01 4.88 11.82
N PRO A 171 -17.14 4.29 11.37
CA PRO A 171 -17.18 3.51 10.12
C PRO A 171 -16.68 4.27 8.90
N GLU A 172 -16.91 5.59 8.84
CA GLU A 172 -16.48 6.46 7.75
C GLU A 172 -14.96 6.55 7.57
N TRP A 173 -14.16 6.26 8.61
CA TRP A 173 -12.70 6.24 8.53
C TRP A 173 -12.15 4.82 8.55
N GLY A 174 -12.72 3.96 9.41
CA GLY A 174 -12.16 2.63 9.67
C GLY A 174 -12.44 1.61 8.57
N GLY A 175 -13.69 1.52 8.07
CA GLY A 175 -14.09 0.45 7.15
C GLY A 175 -14.31 0.87 5.70
N LEU A 176 -14.73 2.12 5.47
CA LEU A 176 -15.22 2.60 4.18
C LEU A 176 -14.11 3.06 3.20
N ASN A 177 -12.86 3.20 3.65
CA ASN A 177 -11.74 3.53 2.77
C ASN A 177 -11.53 2.57 1.63
N TYR A 178 -11.55 1.30 1.96
CA TYR A 178 -11.15 0.28 1.00
C TYR A 178 -12.28 -0.04 0.02
N THR A 179 -13.51 0.38 0.33
CA THR A 179 -14.63 0.37 -0.63
C THR A 179 -14.45 1.46 -1.70
N ALA A 180 -13.82 2.60 -1.37
CA ALA A 180 -13.51 3.65 -2.35
C ALA A 180 -12.38 3.24 -3.31
N HIS A 181 -11.34 2.54 -2.82
CA HIS A 181 -10.29 1.94 -3.66
C HIS A 181 -10.85 0.86 -4.56
N GLU A 182 -11.62 -0.08 -4.00
CA GLU A 182 -12.14 -1.23 -4.75
C GLU A 182 -13.07 -0.81 -5.91
N ALA A 183 -13.80 0.30 -5.77
CA ALA A 183 -14.70 0.81 -6.79
C ALA A 183 -13.98 1.56 -7.92
N ILE A 184 -12.88 2.28 -7.62
CA ILE A 184 -12.13 3.06 -8.61
C ILE A 184 -11.08 2.20 -9.33
N GLU A 185 -10.39 1.31 -8.61
CA GLU A 185 -9.31 0.48 -9.17
C GLU A 185 -9.83 -0.64 -10.09
N LYS A 186 -11.05 -1.18 -9.85
CA LYS A 186 -11.61 -2.28 -10.66
C LYS A 186 -11.98 -1.88 -12.10
N GLU A 187 -12.25 -0.61 -12.37
CA GLU A 187 -12.67 -0.16 -13.71
C GLU A 187 -11.47 0.31 -14.57
N GLU A 188 -10.33 0.67 -13.97
CA GLU A 188 -9.18 1.28 -14.66
C GLU A 188 -7.87 0.45 -14.65
N SER A 189 -7.68 -0.50 -13.73
CA SER A 189 -6.40 -1.25 -13.57
C SER A 189 -6.02 -2.18 -14.73
N GLY A 190 -7.02 -2.79 -15.39
CA GLY A 190 -6.78 -3.82 -16.40
C GLY A 190 -6.16 -3.31 -17.72
N GLU A 191 -6.36 -2.05 -18.08
CA GLU A 191 -5.74 -1.45 -19.28
C GLU A 191 -4.32 -0.96 -18.99
N THR A 192 -4.09 -0.32 -17.83
CA THR A 192 -2.75 0.11 -17.42
C THR A 192 -1.81 -1.07 -17.23
N GLN A 193 -2.26 -2.16 -16.59
CA GLN A 193 -1.42 -3.35 -16.39
C GLN A 193 -0.90 -3.89 -17.72
N LYS A 194 -1.75 -3.97 -18.76
CA LYS A 194 -1.33 -4.41 -20.09
C LYS A 194 -0.23 -3.51 -20.66
N ILE A 195 -0.41 -2.18 -20.56
CA ILE A 195 0.58 -1.22 -21.03
C ILE A 195 1.91 -1.43 -20.30
N ILE A 196 1.91 -1.55 -18.96
CA ILE A 196 3.13 -1.81 -18.17
C ILE A 196 3.85 -3.06 -18.67
N LEU A 197 3.10 -4.14 -18.92
CA LEU A 197 3.65 -5.44 -19.31
C LEU A 197 4.17 -5.46 -20.75
N GLU A 198 3.62 -4.65 -21.66
CA GLU A 198 4.15 -4.44 -23.01
C GLU A 198 5.56 -3.83 -23.04
N HIS A 199 6.00 -3.24 -21.93
CA HIS A 199 7.36 -2.70 -21.75
C HIS A 199 8.33 -3.71 -21.14
N LEU A 200 7.88 -4.92 -20.75
CA LEU A 200 8.75 -6.02 -20.31
C LEU A 200 9.21 -6.86 -21.52
N ARG A 201 10.04 -6.27 -22.38
CA ARG A 201 10.39 -6.83 -23.70
C ARG A 201 11.61 -7.74 -23.69
N THR A 202 12.50 -7.55 -22.71
CA THR A 202 13.77 -8.26 -22.62
C THR A 202 13.85 -9.10 -21.36
N ARG A 203 14.80 -10.04 -21.34
CA ARG A 203 15.11 -10.81 -20.13
C ARG A 203 15.59 -9.93 -18.98
N ALA A 204 16.21 -8.78 -19.28
CA ALA A 204 16.63 -7.83 -18.27
C ALA A 204 15.44 -7.13 -17.63
N ASP A 205 14.42 -6.76 -18.43
CA ASP A 205 13.20 -6.12 -17.92
C ASP A 205 12.42 -7.06 -17.01
N LEU A 206 12.22 -8.32 -17.44
CA LEU A 206 11.56 -9.35 -16.62
C LEU A 206 12.31 -9.62 -15.32
N HIS A 207 13.64 -9.70 -15.36
CA HIS A 207 14.44 -9.88 -14.15
C HIS A 207 14.34 -8.66 -13.22
N ALA A 208 14.36 -7.43 -13.75
CA ALA A 208 14.20 -6.23 -12.94
C ALA A 208 12.83 -6.19 -12.26
N ALA A 209 11.75 -6.54 -12.98
CA ALA A 209 10.40 -6.62 -12.44
C ALA A 209 10.27 -7.72 -11.38
N GLU A 210 10.78 -8.93 -11.65
CA GLU A 210 10.80 -10.01 -10.67
C GLU A 210 11.55 -9.62 -9.40
N ALA A 211 12.73 -9.01 -9.54
CA ALA A 211 13.55 -8.59 -8.42
C ALA A 211 12.84 -7.53 -7.58
N ALA A 212 12.19 -6.55 -8.20
CA ALA A 212 11.45 -5.52 -7.50
C ALA A 212 10.23 -6.09 -6.74
N MET A 213 9.45 -6.97 -7.38
CA MET A 213 8.30 -7.63 -6.76
C MET A 213 8.72 -8.50 -5.57
N ARG A 214 9.75 -9.34 -5.74
CA ARG A 214 10.26 -10.19 -4.66
C ARG A 214 10.89 -9.38 -3.52
N GLU A 215 11.53 -8.26 -3.83
CA GLU A 215 12.06 -7.36 -2.81
C GLU A 215 10.94 -6.69 -2.01
N MET A 216 9.87 -6.21 -2.66
CA MET A 216 8.68 -5.69 -1.98
C MET A 216 8.12 -6.72 -1.00
N HIS A 217 7.85 -7.93 -1.49
CA HIS A 217 7.28 -9.01 -0.68
C HIS A 217 8.16 -9.34 0.54
N ARG A 218 9.50 -9.45 0.35
CA ARG A 218 10.45 -9.70 1.43
C ARG A 218 10.44 -8.59 2.49
N LEU A 219 10.29 -7.34 2.08
CA LEU A 219 10.20 -6.20 3.00
C LEU A 219 8.90 -6.24 3.82
N LEU A 220 7.79 -6.64 3.19
CA LEU A 220 6.51 -6.85 3.88
C LEU A 220 6.54 -8.07 4.82
N GLU A 221 7.21 -9.16 4.43
CA GLU A 221 7.53 -10.30 5.32
C GLU A 221 8.28 -9.81 6.57
N ALA A 222 9.39 -9.09 6.38
CA ALA A 222 10.18 -8.56 7.49
C ALA A 222 9.35 -7.63 8.40
N TYR A 223 8.50 -6.77 7.82
CA TYR A 223 7.62 -5.88 8.56
C TYR A 223 6.58 -6.64 9.41
N ALA A 224 5.89 -7.63 8.83
CA ALA A 224 4.91 -8.43 9.56
C ALA A 224 5.54 -9.23 10.71
N GLU A 225 6.73 -9.78 10.50
CA GLU A 225 7.51 -10.44 11.56
C GLU A 225 7.96 -9.44 12.63
N GLY A 226 8.41 -8.24 12.22
CA GLY A 226 8.80 -7.15 13.11
C GLY A 226 7.67 -6.72 14.04
N LEU A 227 6.46 -6.55 13.50
CA LEU A 227 5.25 -6.27 14.28
C LEU A 227 4.97 -7.40 15.29
N THR A 228 5.07 -8.65 14.85
CA THR A 228 4.87 -9.82 15.72
C THR A 228 5.86 -9.83 16.88
N ARG A 229 7.15 -9.59 16.62
CA ARG A 229 8.18 -9.49 17.68
C ARG A 229 7.93 -8.33 18.62
N ARG A 230 7.55 -7.16 18.08
CA ARG A 230 7.38 -5.92 18.84
C ARG A 230 6.19 -5.98 19.78
N TYR A 231 5.13 -6.68 19.40
CA TYR A 231 3.86 -6.71 20.12
C TYR A 231 3.51 -8.11 20.66
N ALA A 232 4.51 -8.98 20.90
CA ALA A 232 4.32 -10.36 21.34
C ALA A 232 3.65 -10.52 22.72
N SER A 233 3.52 -9.45 23.50
CA SER A 233 2.83 -9.39 24.80
C SER A 233 1.75 -8.32 24.76
#